data_AF-A0A9W9IH17-F1
#
_entry.id   AF-A0A9W9IH17-F1
#
_cell.length_a   1.000
_cell.length_b   1.000
_cell.length_c   1.000
_cell.angle_alpha   90.00
_cell.angle_beta   90.00
_cell.angle_gamma   90.00
#
_symmetry.space_group_name_H-M   'P 1'
#
loop_
_entity.id
_entity.type
_entity.pdbx_description
1 polymer ?
#
loop_
_entity_poly.entity_id
_entity_poly.type
_entity_poly.pdbx_seq_one_letter_code
_entity_poly.pdbx_strand_id
1 'polypeptide(L)'
;MTRPNDPLTHIPPFAKPLAPYVKPRQEALRIRQALTSYLRSFIVFADDADPPSHAQPHLALCAAADAVLDVKRFPADLPGLRNGYLTALQANVAARKGFLAVTEDVASLRRQLAPKSRPAEMAEPQEPGADLRDYLQLLRDQRRHTKLQVFQHYLEELRAKDADGLEHFGAGEDPSQQPVLPEALNPDVPDRNSADTDLEGVVHKLERAVVRARTQLDREKQLFEKVKMEHAARNDTSLDEITPTLKAQALQRTRDELVQWVEERLVSEGDPDESLIQDLPPEAIEEAQRLLEHQKMQINEQYATYLQARRDLLDAASRACQPITVTSKPSPRPTSSTEIVSEEQPPPDPLDVLSYTNETLVPLSKSQKALALQKSYLAGLLAKEKSTTLRALHRLSDESHLLPEYPILARQPRFKHAVAALNSRNSPPALDRSPPDEVVSLAEAWAFASDAAAASERDYVQQKVMLGTEVAQDARKLLGDVYGTLNQDLEKVLRDDAARNPDASDIWASEARSTRGLASAGGSRLEKRPRGPWSGLNGRVGVE
;
A
#
# COMPACT_ATOMS: atom_id res chain seq x y z
N MET A 1 11.36 -76.42 -28.26
CA MET A 1 12.13 -75.36 -28.97
C MET A 1 11.38 -74.06 -28.83
N THR A 2 11.95 -73.08 -28.12
CA THR A 2 11.96 -71.63 -28.38
C THR A 2 12.49 -70.95 -27.11
N ARG A 3 13.74 -70.47 -27.18
CA ARG A 3 14.38 -69.70 -26.11
C ARG A 3 13.76 -68.29 -26.07
N PRO A 4 13.51 -67.70 -24.90
CA PRO A 4 13.19 -66.27 -24.84
C PRO A 4 14.46 -65.48 -25.17
N ASN A 5 14.33 -64.54 -26.12
CA ASN A 5 15.41 -63.69 -26.59
C ASN A 5 15.85 -62.73 -25.46
N ASP A 6 17.08 -62.90 -24.97
CA ASP A 6 17.80 -61.90 -24.18
C ASP A 6 18.32 -60.79 -25.10
N PRO A 7 17.87 -59.53 -24.98
CA PRO A 7 18.52 -58.42 -25.66
C PRO A 7 19.71 -57.97 -24.82
N LEU A 8 20.81 -58.73 -24.86
CA LEU A 8 22.12 -58.27 -24.39
C LEU A 8 22.64 -57.21 -25.37
N THR A 9 22.10 -56.00 -25.30
CA THR A 9 22.67 -54.81 -25.92
C THR A 9 24.11 -54.66 -25.45
N HIS A 10 25.04 -54.62 -26.40
CA HIS A 10 26.48 -54.53 -26.21
C HIS A 10 26.84 -53.25 -25.42
N ILE A 11 26.92 -53.34 -24.09
CA ILE A 11 27.28 -52.21 -23.23
C ILE A 11 28.77 -51.90 -23.43
N PRO A 12 29.15 -50.68 -23.87
CA PRO A 12 30.54 -50.32 -24.07
C PRO A 12 31.32 -50.39 -22.73
N PRO A 13 32.64 -50.65 -22.76
CA PRO A 13 33.43 -50.96 -21.56
C PRO A 13 33.37 -49.88 -20.47
N PHE A 14 33.24 -48.61 -20.85
CA PHE A 14 33.08 -47.50 -19.91
C PHE A 14 31.73 -47.49 -19.17
N ALA A 15 30.69 -48.12 -19.73
CA ALA A 15 29.35 -48.20 -19.18
C ALA A 15 29.07 -49.52 -18.42
N LYS A 16 30.01 -50.46 -18.41
CA LYS A 16 29.95 -51.68 -17.58
C LYS A 16 29.70 -51.42 -16.09
N PRO A 17 30.34 -50.42 -15.43
CA PRO A 17 30.02 -50.10 -14.02
C PRO A 17 28.59 -49.53 -13.84
N LEU A 18 27.97 -49.02 -14.90
CA LEU A 18 26.59 -48.51 -14.88
C LEU A 18 25.56 -49.58 -15.26
N ALA A 19 25.99 -50.76 -15.73
CA ALA A 19 25.11 -51.87 -16.10
C ALA A 19 24.04 -52.23 -15.03
N PRO A 20 24.33 -52.26 -13.71
CA PRO A 20 23.28 -52.54 -12.71
C PRO A 20 22.23 -51.42 -12.60
N TYR A 21 22.54 -50.20 -13.04
CA TYR A 21 21.66 -49.03 -12.98
C TYR A 21 20.98 -48.70 -14.33
N VAL A 22 21.44 -49.29 -15.43
CA VAL A 22 20.85 -49.12 -16.77
C VAL A 22 19.77 -50.17 -16.98
N LYS A 23 18.51 -49.77 -16.76
CA LYS A 23 17.33 -50.60 -17.02
C LYS A 23 16.88 -50.47 -18.48
N PRO A 24 16.34 -51.52 -19.11
CA PRO A 24 15.75 -51.41 -20.44
C PRO A 24 14.59 -50.41 -20.42
N ARG A 25 14.37 -49.73 -21.54
CA ARG A 25 13.39 -48.63 -21.67
C ARG A 25 12.00 -49.02 -21.14
N GLN A 26 11.58 -50.26 -21.36
CA GLN A 26 10.29 -50.77 -20.89
C GLN A 26 10.21 -50.91 -19.37
N GLU A 27 11.27 -51.42 -18.72
CA GLU A 27 11.34 -51.50 -17.26
C GLU A 27 11.41 -50.10 -16.63
N ALA A 28 12.21 -49.20 -17.21
CA ALA A 28 12.29 -47.82 -16.75
C ALA A 28 10.91 -47.11 -16.82
N LEU A 29 10.15 -47.35 -17.88
CA LEU A 29 8.78 -46.82 -18.00
C LEU A 29 7.83 -47.43 -16.95
N ARG A 30 7.88 -48.74 -16.72
CA ARG A 30 7.06 -49.41 -15.68
C ARG A 30 7.38 -48.87 -14.29
N ILE A 31 8.66 -48.70 -13.96
CA ILE A 31 9.10 -48.13 -12.68
C ILE A 31 8.57 -46.70 -12.53
N ARG A 32 8.70 -45.86 -13.57
CA ARG A 32 8.17 -44.48 -13.55
C ARG A 32 6.66 -44.45 -13.35
N GLN A 33 5.90 -45.29 -14.05
CA GLN A 33 4.45 -45.40 -13.89
C GLN A 33 4.06 -45.80 -12.46
N ALA A 34 4.72 -46.82 -11.90
CA ALA A 34 4.47 -47.26 -10.53
C ALA A 34 4.75 -46.13 -9.52
N LEU A 35 5.88 -45.42 -9.65
CA LEU A 35 6.22 -44.30 -8.79
C LEU A 35 5.26 -43.12 -8.93
N THR A 36 4.83 -42.81 -10.15
CA THR A 36 3.83 -41.77 -10.41
C THR A 36 2.48 -42.13 -9.79
N SER A 37 2.04 -43.40 -9.90
CA SER A 37 0.80 -43.86 -9.26
C SER A 37 0.87 -43.79 -7.74
N TYR A 38 2.03 -44.14 -7.17
CA TYR A 38 2.28 -44.04 -5.74
C TYR A 38 2.21 -42.59 -5.24
N LEU A 39 2.87 -41.65 -5.92
CA LEU A 39 2.78 -40.22 -5.56
C LEU A 39 1.38 -39.65 -5.74
N ARG A 40 0.67 -40.05 -6.81
CA ARG A 40 -0.70 -39.61 -7.06
C ARG A 40 -1.66 -40.05 -5.96
N SER A 41 -1.43 -41.19 -5.32
CA SER A 41 -2.28 -41.67 -4.21
C SER A 41 -2.34 -40.72 -3.01
N PHE A 42 -1.31 -39.89 -2.83
CA PHE A 42 -1.22 -38.90 -1.76
C PHE A 42 -1.82 -37.54 -2.13
N ILE A 43 -2.21 -37.33 -3.39
CA ILE A 43 -2.70 -36.04 -3.90
C ILE A 43 -4.20 -36.16 -4.21
N VAL A 44 -5.00 -35.23 -3.72
CA VAL A 44 -6.43 -35.11 -4.03
C VAL A 44 -6.60 -34.12 -5.17
N PHE A 45 -7.14 -34.59 -6.29
CA PHE A 45 -7.48 -33.76 -7.44
C PHE A 45 -8.99 -33.42 -7.41
N ALA A 46 -9.39 -32.33 -8.07
CA ALA A 46 -10.80 -32.01 -8.25
C ALA A 46 -11.50 -33.06 -9.15
N ASP A 47 -12.73 -33.43 -8.79
CA ASP A 47 -13.50 -34.61 -9.26
C ASP A 47 -13.76 -34.71 -10.78
N ASP A 48 -13.35 -33.74 -11.61
CA ASP A 48 -13.52 -33.78 -13.07
C ASP A 48 -12.29 -34.32 -13.83
N ALA A 49 -11.25 -34.77 -13.12
CA ALA A 49 -9.97 -35.20 -13.71
C ALA A 49 -9.63 -36.69 -13.47
N ASP A 50 -10.65 -37.56 -13.50
CA ASP A 50 -10.45 -39.02 -13.59
C ASP A 50 -10.59 -39.54 -15.05
N PRO A 51 -9.52 -39.49 -15.87
CA PRO A 51 -9.42 -40.37 -17.02
C PRO A 51 -9.06 -41.80 -16.58
N PRO A 52 -9.51 -42.82 -17.33
CA PRO A 52 -9.28 -44.22 -17.01
C PRO A 52 -7.79 -44.54 -16.84
N SER A 53 -7.51 -45.35 -15.81
CA SER A 53 -6.24 -45.71 -15.16
C SER A 53 -5.09 -46.22 -16.07
N HIS A 54 -5.22 -46.21 -17.39
CA HIS A 54 -4.29 -46.88 -18.31
C HIS A 54 -3.70 -45.99 -19.42
N ALA A 55 -4.08 -44.72 -19.53
CA ALA A 55 -3.66 -43.86 -20.65
C ALA A 55 -3.05 -42.50 -20.27
N GLN A 56 -2.67 -42.27 -19.00
CA GLN A 56 -2.00 -41.02 -18.65
C GLN A 56 -0.48 -41.13 -18.80
N PRO A 57 0.18 -40.17 -19.47
CA PRO A 57 1.63 -40.15 -19.54
C PRO A 57 2.20 -40.01 -18.12
N HIS A 58 3.29 -40.72 -17.83
CA HIS A 58 4.00 -40.66 -16.55
C HIS A 58 4.52 -39.25 -16.17
N LEU A 59 4.35 -38.27 -17.07
CA LEU A 59 4.64 -36.85 -16.92
C LEU A 59 3.42 -36.04 -16.44
N ALA A 60 2.24 -36.64 -16.29
CA ALA A 60 0.98 -35.97 -15.92
C ALA A 60 0.89 -35.54 -14.44
N LEU A 61 1.95 -35.70 -13.64
CA LEU A 61 2.06 -34.99 -12.36
C LEU A 61 2.20 -33.47 -12.55
N CYS A 62 2.53 -33.03 -13.77
CA CYS A 62 2.51 -31.63 -14.21
C CYS A 62 1.16 -31.24 -14.85
N ALA A 63 0.03 -31.75 -14.36
CA ALA A 63 -1.27 -31.18 -14.71
C ALA A 63 -1.41 -29.80 -14.03
N ALA A 64 -2.11 -28.88 -14.71
CA ALA A 64 -2.23 -27.47 -14.36
C ALA A 64 -2.39 -27.28 -12.85
N ALA A 65 -1.60 -26.36 -12.29
CA ALA A 65 -1.41 -26.19 -10.85
C ALA A 65 -2.73 -25.93 -10.07
N ASP A 66 -3.83 -25.68 -10.77
CA ASP A 66 -5.18 -25.41 -10.25
C ASP A 66 -6.03 -26.67 -10.04
N ALA A 67 -5.56 -27.86 -10.45
CA ALA A 67 -6.30 -29.12 -10.29
C ALA A 67 -6.11 -29.80 -8.92
N VAL A 68 -5.14 -29.35 -8.10
CA VAL A 68 -4.80 -29.99 -6.82
C VAL A 68 -5.50 -29.29 -5.66
N LEU A 69 -6.37 -30.02 -4.97
CA LEU A 69 -7.21 -29.50 -3.88
C LEU A 69 -6.56 -29.68 -2.50
N ASP A 70 -5.93 -30.83 -2.27
CA ASP A 70 -5.29 -31.15 -0.99
C ASP A 70 -4.27 -32.31 -1.09
N VAL A 71 -3.44 -32.44 -0.04
CA VAL A 71 -2.49 -33.54 0.12
C VAL A 71 -2.87 -34.38 1.34
N LYS A 72 -3.05 -35.69 1.17
CA LYS A 72 -3.34 -36.62 2.27
C LYS A 72 -2.13 -36.77 3.19
N ARG A 73 -2.36 -37.05 4.48
CA ARG A 73 -1.29 -37.35 5.45
C ARG A 73 -0.45 -38.53 4.95
N PHE A 74 0.82 -38.27 4.66
CA PHE A 74 1.78 -39.27 4.18
C PHE A 74 2.64 -39.82 5.33
N PRO A 75 3.15 -41.06 5.23
CA PRO A 75 3.99 -41.66 6.27
C PRO A 75 5.34 -40.94 6.39
N ALA A 76 5.86 -40.83 7.62
CA ALA A 76 7.19 -40.26 7.90
C ALA A 76 8.35 -41.05 7.24
N ASP A 77 8.08 -42.27 6.79
CA ASP A 77 9.06 -43.18 6.18
C ASP A 77 9.34 -42.90 4.69
N LEU A 78 8.75 -41.85 4.11
CA LEU A 78 9.06 -41.43 2.74
C LEU A 78 10.45 -40.77 2.67
N PRO A 79 11.43 -41.37 1.95
CA PRO A 79 12.78 -40.83 1.93
C PRO A 79 12.94 -39.66 0.96
N GLY A 80 13.67 -38.64 1.39
CA GLY A 80 14.31 -37.62 0.54
C GLY A 80 13.37 -36.75 -0.28
N LEU A 81 13.65 -36.62 -1.58
CA LEU A 81 13.03 -35.66 -2.50
C LEU A 81 11.51 -35.78 -2.61
N ARG A 82 10.96 -37.00 -2.47
CA ARG A 82 9.52 -37.25 -2.57
C ARG A 82 8.76 -36.63 -1.40
N ASN A 83 9.33 -36.71 -0.20
CA ASN A 83 8.81 -36.05 0.99
C ASN A 83 8.87 -34.53 0.81
N GLY A 84 10.03 -34.01 0.37
CA GLY A 84 10.21 -32.59 0.05
C GLY A 84 9.21 -32.04 -0.99
N TYR A 85 8.86 -32.84 -2.00
CA TYR A 85 7.84 -32.47 -2.98
C TYR A 85 6.43 -32.40 -2.36
N LEU A 86 6.04 -33.40 -1.56
CA LEU A 86 4.72 -33.43 -0.93
C LEU A 86 4.56 -32.33 0.13
N THR A 87 5.62 -32.03 0.90
CA THR A 87 5.61 -30.92 1.86
C THR A 87 5.53 -29.56 1.15
N ALA A 88 6.28 -29.38 0.06
CA ALA A 88 6.19 -28.17 -0.75
C ALA A 88 4.81 -28.01 -1.39
N LEU A 89 4.21 -29.11 -1.85
CA LEU A 89 2.86 -29.10 -2.41
C LEU A 89 1.82 -28.73 -1.34
N GLN A 90 1.91 -29.32 -0.15
CA GLN A 90 1.05 -28.99 0.98
C GLN A 90 1.16 -27.50 1.37
N ALA A 91 2.39 -26.97 1.43
CA ALA A 91 2.64 -25.55 1.69
C ALA A 91 2.07 -24.65 0.59
N ASN A 92 2.18 -25.05 -0.68
CA ASN A 92 1.62 -24.32 -1.82
C ASN A 92 0.08 -24.27 -1.76
N VAL A 93 -0.56 -25.40 -1.47
CA VAL A 93 -2.02 -25.48 -1.30
C VAL A 93 -2.47 -24.61 -0.12
N ALA A 94 -1.76 -24.64 1.01
CA ALA A 94 -2.05 -23.78 2.16
C ALA A 94 -1.90 -22.29 1.83
N ALA A 95 -0.85 -21.92 1.10
CA ALA A 95 -0.63 -20.54 0.66
C ALA A 95 -1.73 -20.05 -0.30
N ARG A 96 -2.21 -20.91 -1.22
CA ARG A 96 -3.34 -20.59 -2.11
C ARG A 96 -4.63 -20.36 -1.33
N LYS A 97 -4.96 -21.26 -0.39
CA LYS A 97 -6.13 -21.12 0.49
C LYS A 97 -6.06 -19.81 1.30
N GLY A 98 -4.89 -19.49 1.85
CA GLY A 98 -4.65 -18.23 2.55
C GLY A 98 -4.80 -17.00 1.67
N PHE A 99 -4.26 -17.03 0.45
CA PHE A 99 -4.39 -15.94 -0.52
C PHE A 99 -5.86 -15.71 -0.89
N LEU A 100 -6.60 -16.78 -1.21
CA LEU A 100 -8.03 -16.68 -1.54
C LEU A 100 -8.83 -16.08 -0.37
N ALA A 101 -8.60 -16.54 0.86
CA ALA A 101 -9.24 -15.97 2.05
C ALA A 101 -8.94 -14.46 2.20
N VAL A 102 -7.68 -14.05 2.08
CA VAL A 102 -7.32 -12.62 2.15
C VAL A 102 -7.95 -11.81 1.02
N THR A 103 -8.02 -12.36 -0.19
CA THR A 103 -8.68 -11.65 -1.30
C THR A 103 -10.19 -11.50 -1.09
N GLU A 104 -10.85 -12.51 -0.51
CA GLU A 104 -12.26 -12.44 -0.15
C GLU A 104 -12.51 -11.46 1.00
N ASP A 105 -11.64 -11.44 2.01
CA ASP A 105 -11.67 -10.48 3.12
C ASP A 105 -11.53 -9.06 2.60
N VAL A 106 -10.54 -8.80 1.73
CA VAL A 106 -10.36 -7.49 1.08
C VAL A 106 -11.56 -7.12 0.21
N ALA A 107 -12.13 -8.07 -0.54
CA ALA A 107 -13.32 -7.84 -1.33
C ALA A 107 -14.57 -7.59 -0.45
N SER A 108 -14.65 -8.19 0.73
CA SER A 108 -15.73 -7.98 1.70
C SER A 108 -15.61 -6.62 2.38
N LEU A 109 -14.40 -6.22 2.78
CA LEU A 109 -14.10 -4.90 3.33
C LEU A 109 -14.37 -3.81 2.30
N ARG A 110 -13.99 -4.01 1.02
CA ARG A 110 -14.36 -3.10 -0.07
C ARG A 110 -15.88 -2.99 -0.27
N ARG A 111 -16.62 -4.10 -0.14
CA ARG A 111 -18.09 -4.09 -0.19
C ARG A 111 -18.73 -3.41 1.03
N GLN A 112 -18.08 -3.44 2.19
CA GLN A 112 -18.52 -2.75 3.41
C GLN A 112 -18.17 -1.25 3.40
N LEU A 113 -17.04 -0.88 2.77
CA LEU A 113 -16.63 0.52 2.60
C LEU A 113 -17.35 1.23 1.46
N ALA A 114 -17.94 0.49 0.51
CA ALA A 114 -18.82 1.05 -0.50
C ALA A 114 -20.07 1.63 0.21
N PRO A 115 -20.31 2.95 0.13
CA PRO A 115 -21.39 3.58 0.87
C PRO A 115 -22.74 3.00 0.41
N LYS A 116 -23.45 2.38 1.36
CA LYS A 116 -24.80 1.88 1.20
C LYS A 116 -25.79 3.06 1.23
N SER A 117 -25.67 4.01 0.32
CA SER A 117 -26.68 5.04 0.07
C SER A 117 -26.50 5.72 -1.30
N ARG A 118 -27.06 5.10 -2.33
CA ARG A 118 -27.85 5.86 -3.31
C ARG A 118 -28.85 4.92 -3.98
N PRO A 119 -30.16 5.20 -3.93
CA PRO A 119 -31.11 4.49 -4.75
C PRO A 119 -30.71 4.69 -6.23
N ALA A 120 -30.80 3.60 -6.98
CA ALA A 120 -30.46 3.52 -8.38
C ALA A 120 -31.47 4.28 -9.25
N GLU A 121 -31.46 5.60 -9.15
CA GLU A 121 -32.09 6.50 -10.11
C GLU A 121 -31.12 7.68 -10.29
N MET A 122 -30.62 7.87 -11.51
CA MET A 122 -29.62 8.89 -11.91
C MET A 122 -28.14 8.57 -11.62
N ALA A 123 -27.67 7.37 -11.96
CA ALA A 123 -26.27 7.20 -12.32
C ALA A 123 -26.12 7.49 -13.82
N GLU A 124 -25.73 8.72 -14.16
CA GLU A 124 -25.10 8.94 -15.46
C GLU A 124 -23.90 8.00 -15.60
N PRO A 125 -23.63 7.46 -16.80
CA PRO A 125 -22.49 6.58 -17.02
C PRO A 125 -21.20 7.31 -16.64
N GLN A 126 -20.66 6.98 -15.47
CA GLN A 126 -19.39 7.51 -14.98
C GLN A 126 -18.33 7.21 -16.04
N GLU A 127 -17.79 8.27 -16.65
CA GLU A 127 -16.77 8.12 -17.69
C GLU A 127 -15.61 7.28 -17.16
N PRO A 128 -15.20 6.20 -17.85
CA PRO A 128 -14.04 5.41 -17.46
C PRO A 128 -12.81 6.33 -17.47
N GLY A 129 -12.35 6.73 -16.29
CA GLY A 129 -11.24 7.67 -16.13
C GLY A 129 -11.48 8.82 -15.15
N ALA A 130 -12.71 9.02 -14.64
CA ALA A 130 -12.95 9.99 -13.57
C ALA A 130 -12.10 9.68 -12.32
N ASP A 131 -12.10 8.43 -11.88
CA ASP A 131 -11.32 7.98 -10.72
C ASP A 131 -9.80 8.15 -10.93
N LEU A 132 -9.32 7.99 -12.18
CA LEU A 132 -7.91 8.21 -12.53
C LEU A 132 -7.56 9.71 -12.54
N ARG A 133 -8.46 10.56 -13.02
CA ARG A 133 -8.29 12.03 -12.98
C ARG A 133 -8.23 12.51 -11.52
N ASP A 134 -9.10 11.98 -10.66
CA ASP A 134 -9.13 12.31 -9.24
C ASP A 134 -7.86 11.82 -8.52
N TYR A 135 -7.37 10.62 -8.83
CA TYR A 135 -6.11 10.11 -8.32
C TYR A 135 -4.90 10.96 -8.76
N LEU A 136 -4.86 11.38 -10.03
CA LEU A 136 -3.80 12.26 -10.53
C LEU A 136 -3.85 13.65 -9.90
N GLN A 137 -5.04 14.18 -9.61
CA GLN A 137 -5.21 15.43 -8.87
C GLN A 137 -4.68 15.27 -7.43
N LEU A 138 -5.04 14.19 -6.74
CA LEU A 138 -4.56 13.89 -5.40
C LEU A 138 -3.03 13.77 -5.34
N LEU A 139 -2.39 13.13 -6.33
CA LEU A 139 -0.93 13.08 -6.43
C LEU A 139 -0.30 14.46 -6.64
N ARG A 140 -0.93 15.33 -7.44
CA ARG A 140 -0.46 16.72 -7.64
C ARG A 140 -0.57 17.51 -6.33
N ASP A 141 -1.64 17.31 -5.58
CA ASP A 141 -1.87 18.01 -4.33
C ASP A 141 -0.95 17.49 -3.21
N GLN A 142 -0.67 16.19 -3.15
CA GLN A 142 0.37 15.65 -2.27
C GLN A 142 1.75 16.25 -2.58
N ARG A 143 2.13 16.36 -3.86
CA ARG A 143 3.39 17.01 -4.27
C ARG A 143 3.43 18.49 -3.91
N ARG A 144 2.29 19.20 -3.94
CA ARG A 144 2.20 20.60 -3.49
C ARG A 144 2.32 20.69 -1.98
N HIS A 145 1.69 19.77 -1.26
CA HIS A 145 1.75 19.73 0.19
C HIS A 145 3.17 19.44 0.69
N THR A 146 3.89 18.49 0.09
CA THR A 146 5.30 18.23 0.45
C THR A 146 6.19 19.44 0.18
N LYS A 147 5.98 20.16 -0.93
CA LYS A 147 6.69 21.43 -1.19
C LYS A 147 6.38 22.48 -0.13
N LEU A 148 5.12 22.62 0.28
CA LEU A 148 4.72 23.55 1.34
C LEU A 148 5.31 23.17 2.70
N GLN A 149 5.38 21.87 3.03
CA GLN A 149 6.04 21.40 4.24
C GLN A 149 7.54 21.74 4.23
N VAL A 150 8.22 21.62 3.09
CA VAL A 150 9.62 22.03 2.94
C VAL A 150 9.77 23.55 3.14
N PHE A 151 8.89 24.37 2.56
CA PHE A 151 8.90 25.81 2.80
C PHE A 151 8.62 26.15 4.26
N GLN A 152 7.67 25.48 4.89
CA GLN A 152 7.36 25.66 6.29
C GLN A 152 8.56 25.29 7.18
N HIS A 153 9.23 24.18 6.89
CA HIS A 153 10.45 23.77 7.59
C HIS A 153 11.55 24.83 7.49
N TYR A 154 11.84 25.34 6.29
CA TYR A 154 12.84 26.40 6.12
C TYR A 154 12.41 27.74 6.74
N LEU A 155 11.12 28.06 6.77
CA LEU A 155 10.62 29.24 7.48
C LEU A 155 10.75 29.09 8.99
N GLU A 156 10.54 27.89 9.53
CA GLU A 156 10.76 27.58 10.95
C GLU A 156 12.26 27.61 11.28
N GLU A 157 13.13 27.11 10.42
CA GLU A 157 14.59 27.23 10.56
C GLU A 157 15.08 28.69 10.50
N LEU A 158 14.52 29.51 9.60
CA LEU A 158 14.84 30.93 9.53
C LEU A 158 14.35 31.67 10.78
N ARG A 159 13.13 31.39 11.26
CA ARG A 159 12.61 31.95 12.51
C ARG A 159 13.45 31.54 13.72
N ALA A 160 13.96 30.30 13.75
CA ALA A 160 14.86 29.84 14.80
C ALA A 160 16.22 30.56 14.73
N LYS A 161 16.77 30.77 13.53
CA LYS A 161 18.02 31.51 13.31
C LYS A 161 17.89 33.01 13.59
N ASP A 162 16.76 33.62 13.27
CA ASP A 162 16.48 35.03 13.56
C ASP A 162 16.30 35.28 15.07
N ALA A 163 15.79 34.30 15.82
CA ALA A 163 15.74 34.36 17.29
C ALA A 163 17.14 34.27 17.93
N ASP A 164 18.05 33.48 17.36
CA ASP A 164 19.44 33.37 17.82
C ASP A 164 20.32 34.56 17.35
N GLY A 165 19.94 35.23 16.25
CA GLY A 165 20.64 36.41 15.72
C GLY A 165 20.28 37.74 16.39
N LEU A 166 19.16 37.80 17.12
CA LEU A 166 18.66 39.04 17.75
C LEU A 166 19.33 39.38 19.09
N GLU A 167 20.13 38.48 19.66
CA GLU A 167 20.92 38.73 20.88
C GLU A 167 22.30 39.34 20.58
N HIS A 168 22.72 39.48 19.31
CA HIS A 168 24.08 39.93 18.97
C HIS A 168 24.19 41.25 18.18
N PHE A 169 23.08 41.94 17.91
CA PHE A 169 23.09 43.27 17.29
C PHE A 169 22.33 44.29 18.12
N GLY A 170 22.83 44.51 19.34
CA GLY A 170 22.44 45.63 20.19
C GLY A 170 23.64 46.47 20.58
N ALA A 171 24.11 47.35 19.68
CA ALA A 171 24.77 48.63 19.97
C ALA A 171 25.44 49.19 18.70
N GLY A 172 24.99 50.36 18.23
CA GLY A 172 25.74 51.13 17.24
C GLY A 172 24.88 51.94 16.28
N GLU A 173 24.68 53.19 16.66
CA GLU A 173 24.06 54.32 15.97
C GLU A 173 24.32 54.46 14.45
N ASP A 174 23.26 54.97 13.82
CA ASP A 174 23.18 56.01 12.80
C ASP A 174 23.29 55.76 11.28
N PRO A 175 22.50 56.56 10.50
CA PRO A 175 22.02 56.19 9.17
C PRO A 175 22.60 57.14 8.12
N SER A 176 23.62 56.74 7.38
CA SER A 176 24.08 57.48 6.20
C SER A 176 25.11 56.64 5.45
N GLN A 177 24.74 56.14 4.27
CA GLN A 177 25.56 56.09 3.04
C GLN A 177 25.09 54.94 2.14
N GLN A 178 24.34 55.30 1.11
CA GLN A 178 24.47 54.64 -0.20
C GLN A 178 25.94 54.73 -0.64
N PRO A 179 26.47 53.66 -1.26
CA PRO A 179 26.90 53.79 -2.65
C PRO A 179 26.44 52.57 -3.47
N VAL A 180 25.73 52.76 -4.59
CA VAL A 180 26.30 53.00 -5.94
C VAL A 180 27.17 51.82 -6.40
N LEU A 181 26.59 51.05 -7.33
CA LEU A 181 27.28 50.14 -8.26
C LEU A 181 28.43 50.87 -8.98
N PRO A 182 29.49 50.15 -9.35
CA PRO A 182 30.04 50.36 -10.69
C PRO A 182 30.06 49.10 -11.56
N GLU A 183 29.64 49.34 -12.80
CA GLU A 183 29.82 48.53 -14.00
C GLU A 183 31.24 47.94 -14.21
N ALA A 184 31.23 46.73 -14.75
CA ALA A 184 32.04 46.26 -15.88
C ALA A 184 33.56 46.55 -15.93
N LEU A 185 34.34 45.51 -15.62
CA LEU A 185 35.59 45.18 -16.32
C LEU A 185 35.63 43.67 -16.58
N ASN A 186 35.56 43.28 -17.86
CA ASN A 186 36.00 41.98 -18.40
C ASN A 186 37.56 41.97 -18.48
N PRO A 187 38.23 40.96 -19.08
CA PRO A 187 38.19 39.49 -18.98
C PRO A 187 39.59 38.90 -18.64
N ASP A 188 39.69 37.57 -18.55
CA ASP A 188 40.92 36.74 -18.64
C ASP A 188 42.04 36.88 -17.60
N VAL A 189 42.05 35.93 -16.64
CA VAL A 189 43.28 35.35 -16.09
C VAL A 189 43.11 33.83 -16.04
N PRO A 190 43.93 33.02 -16.75
CA PRO A 190 43.86 31.57 -16.68
C PRO A 190 44.84 31.08 -15.61
N ASP A 191 44.38 30.88 -14.38
CA ASP A 191 45.19 30.17 -13.39
C ASP A 191 44.97 28.65 -13.53
N ARG A 192 45.92 28.03 -14.22
CA ARG A 192 46.26 26.62 -14.04
C ARG A 192 46.77 26.47 -12.61
N ASN A 193 46.11 25.64 -11.80
CA ASN A 193 46.70 24.68 -10.84
C ASN A 193 45.72 24.38 -9.68
N SER A 194 45.00 23.26 -9.79
CA SER A 194 44.64 22.33 -8.69
C SER A 194 43.59 21.36 -9.22
N ALA A 195 44.06 20.34 -9.95
CA ALA A 195 43.24 19.17 -10.25
C ALA A 195 43.21 18.29 -9.00
N ASP A 196 42.51 18.77 -7.97
CA ASP A 196 41.93 18.00 -6.85
C ASP A 196 41.38 19.04 -5.86
N THR A 197 40.09 18.91 -5.52
CA THR A 197 39.25 19.80 -4.68
C THR A 197 38.84 21.16 -5.26
N ASP A 198 37.94 21.18 -6.24
CA ASP A 198 37.08 22.36 -6.47
C ASP A 198 35.61 21.95 -6.76
N LEU A 199 35.13 20.92 -6.08
CA LEU A 199 33.70 20.53 -6.12
C LEU A 199 32.84 21.71 -5.64
N GLU A 200 33.31 22.42 -4.62
CA GLU A 200 32.71 23.63 -4.09
C GLU A 200 32.71 24.79 -5.10
N GLY A 201 33.79 25.02 -5.87
CA GLY A 201 33.78 26.00 -6.96
C GLY A 201 32.92 25.59 -8.15
N VAL A 202 32.74 24.29 -8.42
CA VAL A 202 31.73 23.82 -9.39
C VAL A 202 30.31 24.09 -8.87
N VAL A 203 30.04 23.86 -7.58
CA VAL A 203 28.76 24.22 -6.95
C VAL A 203 28.53 25.72 -7.04
N HIS A 204 29.50 26.57 -6.70
CA HIS A 204 29.35 28.03 -6.82
C HIS A 204 29.17 28.51 -8.26
N LYS A 205 29.82 27.85 -9.25
CA LYS A 205 29.57 28.11 -10.68
C LYS A 205 28.15 27.74 -11.07
N LEU A 206 27.63 26.63 -10.56
CA LEU A 206 26.25 26.18 -10.79
C LEU A 206 25.23 27.09 -10.10
N GLU A 207 25.44 27.47 -8.84
CA GLU A 207 24.62 28.44 -8.12
C GLU A 207 24.55 29.77 -8.86
N ARG A 208 25.69 30.27 -9.33
CA ARG A 208 25.77 31.50 -10.12
C ARG A 208 25.08 31.35 -11.48
N ALA A 209 25.17 30.19 -12.13
CA ALA A 209 24.45 29.91 -13.37
C ALA A 209 22.92 29.82 -13.14
N VAL A 210 22.47 29.19 -12.05
CA VAL A 210 21.06 29.08 -11.67
C VAL A 210 20.48 30.46 -11.33
N VAL A 211 21.21 31.31 -10.60
CA VAL A 211 20.79 32.69 -10.32
C VAL A 211 20.71 33.51 -11.62
N ARG A 212 21.66 33.34 -12.55
CA ARG A 212 21.60 33.99 -13.86
C ARG A 212 20.41 33.53 -14.69
N ALA A 213 20.15 32.22 -14.74
CA ALA A 213 19.02 31.66 -15.46
C ALA A 213 17.68 32.13 -14.85
N ARG A 214 17.58 32.17 -13.52
CA ARG A 214 16.38 32.66 -12.83
C ARG A 214 16.13 34.14 -13.09
N THR A 215 17.17 34.96 -13.04
CA THR A 215 17.04 36.40 -13.35
C THR A 215 16.71 36.66 -14.82
N GLN A 216 17.23 35.84 -15.75
CA GLN A 216 16.84 35.88 -17.16
C GLN A 216 15.36 35.50 -17.35
N LEU A 217 14.92 34.41 -16.72
CA LEU A 217 13.52 33.96 -16.77
C LEU A 217 12.57 35.00 -16.16
N ASP A 218 12.93 35.63 -15.05
CA ASP A 218 12.12 36.68 -14.45
C ASP A 218 12.05 37.93 -15.36
N ARG A 219 13.12 38.26 -16.08
CA ARG A 219 13.11 39.32 -17.11
C ARG A 219 12.20 38.96 -18.28
N GLU A 220 12.28 37.74 -18.79
CA GLU A 220 11.42 37.25 -19.88
C GLU A 220 9.94 37.24 -19.48
N LYS A 221 9.62 36.81 -18.25
CA LYS A 221 8.26 36.90 -17.71
C LYS A 221 7.75 38.33 -17.67
N GLN A 222 8.56 39.27 -17.18
CA GLN A 222 8.18 40.67 -17.17
C GLN A 222 7.98 41.23 -18.59
N LEU A 223 8.81 40.83 -19.56
CA LEU A 223 8.62 41.20 -20.96
C LEU A 223 7.35 40.58 -21.54
N PHE A 224 7.07 39.32 -21.23
CA PHE A 224 5.84 38.65 -21.63
C PHE A 224 4.60 39.32 -21.04
N GLU A 225 4.63 39.69 -19.75
CA GLU A 225 3.54 40.44 -19.11
C GLU A 225 3.35 41.81 -19.74
N LYS A 226 4.44 42.52 -20.07
CA LYS A 226 4.36 43.80 -20.82
C LYS A 226 3.73 43.61 -22.19
N VAL A 227 4.17 42.63 -22.97
CA VAL A 227 3.59 42.30 -24.29
C VAL A 227 2.13 41.89 -24.17
N LYS A 228 1.78 41.13 -23.12
CA LYS A 228 0.40 40.74 -22.83
C LYS A 228 -0.47 41.95 -22.48
N MET A 229 0.04 42.90 -21.70
CA MET A 229 -0.64 44.15 -21.39
C MET A 229 -0.78 45.06 -22.62
N GLU A 230 0.25 45.15 -23.46
CA GLU A 230 0.21 45.87 -24.74
C GLU A 230 -0.83 45.25 -25.69
N HIS A 231 -0.89 43.92 -25.78
CA HIS A 231 -1.93 43.22 -26.54
C HIS A 231 -3.33 43.43 -25.96
N ALA A 232 -3.49 43.39 -24.63
CA ALA A 232 -4.77 43.66 -23.99
C ALA A 232 -5.24 45.10 -24.27
N ALA A 233 -4.36 46.10 -24.12
CA ALA A 233 -4.66 47.50 -24.42
C ALA A 233 -4.92 47.77 -25.91
N ARG A 234 -4.27 47.03 -26.82
CA ARG A 234 -4.52 47.08 -28.27
C ARG A 234 -5.86 46.47 -28.66
N ASN A 235 -6.29 45.42 -27.95
CA ASN A 235 -7.58 44.76 -28.16
C ASN A 235 -8.74 45.61 -27.62
N ASP A 236 -8.54 46.37 -26.54
CA ASP A 236 -9.56 47.27 -25.98
C ASP A 236 -9.87 48.49 -26.88
N THR A 237 -8.95 48.87 -27.76
CA THR A 237 -9.12 49.99 -28.70
C THR A 237 -9.63 49.59 -30.08
N SER A 238 -9.80 48.28 -30.34
CA SER A 238 -10.13 47.74 -31.68
C SER A 238 -11.31 46.76 -31.70
N LEU A 239 -12.13 46.75 -30.64
CA LEU A 239 -13.32 45.90 -30.57
C LEU A 239 -14.45 46.31 -31.52
N ASP A 240 -14.44 47.54 -32.04
CA ASP A 240 -15.57 48.06 -32.85
C ASP A 240 -15.48 47.84 -34.36
N GLU A 241 -14.35 47.42 -34.95
CA GLU A 241 -14.30 47.12 -36.40
C GLU A 241 -13.36 45.96 -36.77
N ILE A 242 -13.54 44.78 -36.15
CA ILE A 242 -12.93 43.56 -36.71
C ILE A 242 -13.81 43.05 -37.85
N THR A 243 -13.50 43.47 -39.07
CA THR A 243 -14.16 42.99 -40.29
C THR A 243 -14.07 41.46 -40.38
N PRO A 244 -15.13 40.77 -40.87
CA PRO A 244 -15.17 39.30 -40.91
C PRO A 244 -14.04 38.69 -41.76
N THR A 245 -13.47 39.47 -42.68
CA THR A 245 -12.31 39.10 -43.49
C THR A 245 -11.02 39.02 -42.67
N LEU A 246 -10.80 39.94 -41.72
CA LEU A 246 -9.66 39.86 -40.78
C LEU A 246 -9.79 38.67 -39.83
N LYS A 247 -11.00 38.34 -39.37
CA LYS A 247 -11.25 37.13 -38.58
C LYS A 247 -10.95 35.87 -39.38
N ALA A 248 -11.41 35.81 -40.63
CA ALA A 248 -11.11 34.68 -41.52
C ALA A 248 -9.61 34.53 -41.79
N GLN A 249 -8.88 35.63 -42.00
CA GLN A 249 -7.43 35.61 -42.19
C GLN A 249 -6.66 35.23 -40.93
N ALA A 250 -7.11 35.66 -39.74
CA ALA A 250 -6.52 35.24 -38.47
C ALA A 250 -6.77 33.75 -38.20
N LEU A 251 -7.97 33.24 -38.51
CA LEU A 251 -8.28 31.82 -38.43
C LEU A 251 -7.51 30.98 -39.46
N GLN A 252 -7.24 31.54 -40.65
CA GLN A 252 -6.37 30.91 -41.64
C GLN A 252 -4.92 30.87 -41.14
N ARG A 253 -4.37 31.97 -40.61
CA ARG A 253 -3.01 31.97 -40.05
C ARG A 253 -2.84 31.02 -38.87
N THR A 254 -3.81 31.00 -37.95
CA THR A 254 -3.78 30.05 -36.82
C THR A 254 -3.92 28.60 -37.30
N ARG A 255 -4.73 28.34 -38.34
CA ARG A 255 -4.76 27.03 -38.99
C ARG A 255 -3.41 26.69 -39.61
N ASP A 256 -2.79 27.62 -40.35
CA ASP A 256 -1.52 27.39 -41.04
C ASP A 256 -0.38 27.19 -40.03
N GLU A 257 -0.35 27.94 -38.93
CA GLU A 257 0.58 27.76 -37.80
C GLU A 257 0.37 26.43 -37.09
N LEU A 258 -0.89 25.99 -36.88
CA LEU A 258 -1.17 24.68 -36.29
C LEU A 258 -0.81 23.55 -37.24
N VAL A 259 -1.05 23.70 -38.55
CA VAL A 259 -0.65 22.73 -39.57
C VAL A 259 0.88 22.66 -39.62
N GLN A 260 1.58 23.78 -39.63
CA GLN A 260 3.03 23.83 -39.56
C GLN A 260 3.53 23.19 -38.26
N TRP A 261 2.92 23.48 -37.12
CA TRP A 261 3.32 22.87 -35.84
C TRP A 261 3.07 21.35 -35.83
N VAL A 262 1.96 20.89 -36.40
CA VAL A 262 1.66 19.45 -36.54
C VAL A 262 2.62 18.81 -37.54
N GLU A 263 2.95 19.46 -38.65
CA GLU A 263 3.93 18.98 -39.62
C GLU A 263 5.34 18.93 -39.00
N GLU A 264 5.76 19.96 -38.27
CA GLU A 264 7.01 19.96 -37.52
C GLU A 264 7.03 18.86 -36.45
N ARG A 265 5.91 18.65 -35.74
CA ARG A 265 5.80 17.56 -34.76
C ARG A 265 5.78 16.18 -35.39
N LEU A 266 5.08 15.98 -36.50
CA LEU A 266 5.04 14.73 -37.24
C LEU A 266 6.38 14.43 -37.94
N VAL A 267 7.12 15.45 -38.38
CA VAL A 267 8.48 15.31 -38.89
C VAL A 267 9.46 15.03 -37.74
N SER A 268 9.24 15.61 -36.56
CA SER A 268 10.04 15.31 -35.35
C SER A 268 9.73 13.94 -34.73
N GLU A 269 8.52 13.41 -34.93
CA GLU A 269 8.08 12.10 -34.42
C GLU A 269 8.12 10.99 -35.50
N GLY A 270 8.42 11.35 -36.74
CA GLY A 270 8.41 10.47 -37.92
C GLY A 270 9.64 9.57 -38.08
N ASP A 271 10.73 9.83 -37.36
CA ASP A 271 11.92 8.98 -37.31
C ASP A 271 12.40 8.82 -35.85
N PRO A 272 11.77 7.94 -35.04
CA PRO A 272 12.22 7.67 -33.68
C PRO A 272 13.56 6.92 -33.61
N ASP A 273 14.08 6.42 -34.73
CA ASP A 273 15.30 5.60 -34.77
C ASP A 273 16.57 6.36 -35.23
N GLU A 274 16.46 7.51 -35.91
CA GLU A 274 17.63 8.29 -36.39
C GLU A 274 17.85 9.61 -35.61
N SER A 275 16.79 10.25 -35.11
CA SER A 275 16.90 11.56 -34.43
C SER A 275 17.45 11.48 -33.00
N LEU A 276 17.22 10.36 -32.29
CA LEU A 276 17.81 10.12 -30.96
C LEU A 276 19.32 9.83 -31.00
N ILE A 277 19.88 9.52 -32.18
CA ILE A 277 21.32 9.26 -32.34
C ILE A 277 22.08 10.55 -32.68
N GLN A 278 21.39 11.57 -33.22
CA GLN A 278 22.05 12.78 -33.72
C GLN A 278 22.16 13.92 -32.70
N ASP A 279 21.32 13.93 -31.65
CA ASP A 279 21.31 14.97 -30.61
C ASP A 279 22.02 14.60 -29.29
N LEU A 280 22.54 13.39 -29.16
CA LEU A 280 23.44 13.05 -28.05
C LEU A 280 24.88 13.39 -28.45
N PRO A 281 25.66 14.08 -27.58
CA PRO A 281 27.08 14.27 -27.83
C PRO A 281 27.73 12.88 -28.02
N PRO A 282 28.68 12.72 -28.96
CA PRO A 282 29.28 11.41 -29.27
C PRO A 282 29.87 10.73 -28.03
N GLU A 283 30.30 11.52 -27.05
CA GLU A 283 30.77 11.07 -25.74
C GLU A 283 29.69 10.32 -24.93
N ALA A 284 28.42 10.76 -24.96
CA ALA A 284 27.33 10.09 -24.25
C ALA A 284 26.92 8.75 -24.90
N ILE A 285 27.09 8.62 -26.21
CA ILE A 285 26.87 7.35 -26.93
C ILE A 285 27.97 6.35 -26.57
N GLU A 286 29.23 6.80 -26.52
CA GLU A 286 30.34 5.98 -26.07
C GLU A 286 30.20 5.55 -24.61
N GLU A 287 29.75 6.45 -23.73
CA GLU A 287 29.46 6.11 -22.33
C GLU A 287 28.34 5.08 -22.20
N ALA A 288 27.24 5.23 -22.96
CA ALA A 288 26.16 4.25 -22.98
C ALA A 288 26.65 2.87 -23.48
N GLN A 289 27.51 2.84 -24.50
CA GLN A 289 28.14 1.61 -24.98
C GLN A 289 29.04 0.98 -23.93
N ARG A 290 29.89 1.76 -23.25
CA ARG A 290 30.73 1.27 -22.15
C ARG A 290 29.90 0.72 -21.00
N LEU A 291 28.77 1.35 -20.67
CA LEU A 291 27.84 0.87 -19.64
C LEU A 291 27.17 -0.45 -20.06
N LEU A 292 26.75 -0.58 -21.32
CA LEU A 292 26.18 -1.82 -21.85
C LEU A 292 27.22 -2.95 -21.87
N GLU A 293 28.46 -2.66 -22.26
CA GLU A 293 29.56 -3.62 -22.21
C GLU A 293 29.86 -4.05 -20.78
N HIS A 294 29.86 -3.10 -19.83
CA HIS A 294 30.02 -3.40 -18.42
C HIS A 294 28.90 -4.31 -17.89
N GLN A 295 27.64 -4.01 -18.22
CA GLN A 295 26.50 -4.86 -17.86
C GLN A 295 26.60 -6.26 -18.49
N LYS A 296 27.04 -6.34 -19.75
CA LYS A 296 27.27 -7.63 -20.42
C LYS A 296 28.37 -8.43 -19.74
N MET A 297 29.47 -7.80 -19.31
CA MET A 297 30.53 -8.45 -18.54
C MET A 297 30.00 -8.96 -17.20
N GLN A 298 29.25 -8.13 -16.46
CA GLN A 298 28.63 -8.55 -15.20
C GLN A 298 27.69 -9.74 -15.38
N ILE A 299 26.84 -9.75 -16.42
CA ILE A 299 25.95 -10.88 -16.72
C ILE A 299 26.77 -12.13 -17.05
N ASN A 300 27.85 -12.01 -17.81
CA ASN A 300 28.72 -13.14 -18.13
C ASN A 300 29.43 -13.71 -16.89
N GLU A 301 29.89 -12.84 -15.98
CA GLU A 301 30.49 -13.25 -14.69
C GLU A 301 29.47 -13.94 -13.79
N GLN A 302 28.25 -13.39 -13.69
CA GLN A 302 27.14 -14.01 -12.96
C GLN A 302 26.75 -15.36 -13.57
N TYR A 303 26.77 -15.47 -14.89
CA TYR A 303 26.49 -16.73 -15.57
C TYR A 303 27.62 -17.74 -15.38
N ALA A 304 28.88 -17.30 -15.37
CA ALA A 304 30.04 -18.15 -15.11
C ALA A 304 30.03 -18.69 -13.67
N THR A 305 29.75 -17.84 -12.69
CA THR A 305 29.60 -18.23 -11.28
C THR A 305 28.41 -19.17 -11.08
N TYR A 306 27.28 -18.92 -11.75
CA TYR A 306 26.15 -19.86 -11.78
C TYR A 306 26.54 -21.23 -12.35
N LEU A 307 27.29 -21.27 -13.45
CA LEU A 307 27.76 -22.53 -14.05
C LEU A 307 28.74 -23.27 -13.12
N GLN A 308 29.63 -22.55 -12.43
CA GLN A 308 30.52 -23.12 -11.42
C GLN A 308 29.73 -23.72 -10.25
N ALA A 309 28.83 -22.95 -9.65
CA ALA A 309 27.97 -23.44 -8.56
C ALA A 309 27.14 -24.66 -8.97
N ARG A 310 26.65 -24.70 -10.22
CA ARG A 310 25.94 -25.85 -10.78
C ARG A 310 26.84 -27.07 -10.95
N ARG A 311 28.10 -26.88 -11.37
CA ARG A 311 29.10 -27.96 -11.45
C ARG A 311 29.41 -28.48 -10.04
N ASP A 312 29.64 -27.60 -9.07
CA ASP A 312 29.92 -27.98 -7.69
C ASP A 312 28.77 -28.75 -7.06
N LEU A 313 27.52 -28.34 -7.34
CA LEU A 313 26.33 -29.07 -6.90
C LEU A 313 26.27 -30.46 -7.54
N LEU A 314 26.52 -30.57 -8.85
CA LEU A 314 26.56 -31.86 -9.53
C LEU A 314 27.69 -32.74 -9.01
N ASP A 315 28.86 -32.18 -8.69
CA ASP A 315 29.99 -32.89 -8.10
C ASP A 315 29.65 -33.36 -6.69
N ALA A 316 29.05 -32.50 -5.85
CA ALA A 316 28.57 -32.87 -4.52
C ALA A 316 27.48 -33.96 -4.58
N ALA A 317 26.54 -33.84 -5.52
CA ALA A 317 25.51 -34.84 -5.75
C ALA A 317 26.12 -36.16 -6.24
N SER A 318 27.13 -36.11 -7.11
CA SER A 318 27.83 -37.30 -7.58
C SER A 318 28.59 -37.99 -6.45
N ARG A 319 29.25 -37.24 -5.57
CA ARG A 319 29.92 -37.75 -4.36
C ARG A 319 28.92 -38.37 -3.39
N ALA A 320 27.78 -37.72 -3.18
CA ALA A 320 26.70 -38.24 -2.33
C ALA A 320 26.02 -39.50 -2.91
N CYS A 321 26.06 -39.68 -4.24
CA CYS A 321 25.51 -40.85 -4.93
C CYS A 321 26.53 -41.98 -5.13
N GLN A 322 27.80 -41.82 -4.71
CA GLN A 322 28.76 -42.93 -4.73
C GLN A 322 28.41 -43.93 -3.61
N PRO A 323 28.35 -45.24 -3.91
CA PRO A 323 28.03 -46.24 -2.91
C PRO A 323 29.15 -46.32 -1.87
N ILE A 324 28.79 -46.07 -0.60
CA ILE A 324 29.67 -46.23 0.56
C ILE A 324 30.13 -47.70 0.59
N THR A 325 31.37 -47.95 0.18
CA THR A 325 32.03 -49.21 0.47
C THR A 325 32.34 -49.23 1.95
N VAL A 326 31.48 -49.92 2.70
CA VAL A 326 31.63 -50.14 4.14
C VAL A 326 32.83 -51.06 4.36
N THR A 327 34.04 -50.50 4.43
CA THR A 327 35.17 -51.19 5.05
C THR A 327 35.12 -50.90 6.54
N SER A 328 34.70 -51.92 7.27
CA SER A 328 34.65 -51.97 8.73
C SER A 328 36.07 -51.75 9.30
N LYS A 329 36.30 -50.60 9.94
CA LYS A 329 37.16 -50.51 11.13
C LYS A 329 36.75 -49.30 11.98
N PRO A 330 36.19 -49.50 13.18
CA PRO A 330 35.89 -48.38 14.06
C PRO A 330 37.20 -47.87 14.67
N SER A 331 37.59 -46.66 14.29
CA SER A 331 38.64 -45.91 14.98
C SER A 331 38.06 -45.34 16.29
N PRO A 332 38.74 -45.48 17.44
CA PRO A 332 38.22 -45.02 18.71
C PRO A 332 38.20 -43.49 18.75
N ARG A 333 37.11 -42.95 19.32
CA ARG A 333 36.99 -41.56 19.76
C ARG A 333 38.21 -41.17 20.60
N PRO A 334 38.74 -39.95 20.44
CA PRO A 334 39.28 -39.20 21.56
C PRO A 334 38.35 -38.03 21.88
N THR A 335 38.04 -37.99 23.17
CA THR A 335 37.68 -36.82 23.96
C THR A 335 38.38 -35.55 23.47
N SER A 336 37.60 -34.49 23.26
CA SER A 336 38.05 -33.13 22.99
C SER A 336 38.80 -32.56 24.20
N SER A 337 40.11 -32.80 24.24
CA SER A 337 41.07 -31.82 24.73
C SER A 337 41.46 -30.95 23.56
N THR A 338 41.41 -29.64 23.76
CA THR A 338 41.97 -28.60 22.90
C THR A 338 43.35 -28.98 22.39
N GLU A 339 43.44 -29.36 21.12
CA GLU A 339 44.68 -29.30 20.35
C GLU A 339 44.29 -29.03 18.90
N ILE A 340 44.46 -27.77 18.51
CA ILE A 340 44.35 -27.32 17.13
C ILE A 340 45.52 -28.01 16.41
N VAL A 341 45.22 -29.09 15.71
CA VAL A 341 46.12 -29.62 14.68
C VAL A 341 46.07 -28.62 13.54
N SER A 342 46.99 -27.66 13.59
CA SER A 342 47.38 -26.89 12.41
C SER A 342 47.93 -27.89 11.41
N GLU A 343 47.14 -28.22 10.39
CA GLU A 343 47.75 -28.65 9.13
C GLU A 343 48.66 -27.50 8.68
N GLU A 344 49.95 -27.79 8.59
CA GLU A 344 50.96 -26.86 8.10
C GLU A 344 50.75 -26.71 6.58
N GLN A 345 49.76 -25.91 6.24
CA GLN A 345 49.67 -25.26 4.94
C GLN A 345 50.90 -24.36 4.80
N PRO A 346 51.58 -24.36 3.63
CA PRO A 346 52.67 -23.44 3.40
C PRO A 346 52.19 -22.01 3.71
N PRO A 347 53.01 -21.18 4.39
CA PRO A 347 52.57 -19.85 4.78
C PRO A 347 52.08 -19.13 3.53
N PRO A 348 50.83 -18.63 3.52
CA PRO A 348 50.36 -17.83 2.40
C PRO A 348 51.33 -16.66 2.22
N ASP A 349 51.62 -16.32 0.97
CA ASP A 349 52.53 -15.22 0.65
C ASP A 349 52.06 -13.99 1.45
N PRO A 350 52.90 -13.41 2.33
CA PRO A 350 52.50 -12.29 3.16
C PRO A 350 51.97 -11.11 2.33
N LEU A 351 52.37 -11.00 1.06
CA LEU A 351 51.85 -10.00 0.14
C LEU A 351 50.39 -10.27 -0.27
N ASP A 352 50.01 -11.54 -0.48
CA ASP A 352 48.63 -11.93 -0.81
C ASP A 352 47.69 -11.80 0.39
N VAL A 353 48.20 -12.02 1.61
CA VAL A 353 47.44 -11.77 2.84
C VAL A 353 47.24 -10.26 3.05
N LEU A 354 48.27 -9.46 2.80
CA LEU A 354 48.19 -8.00 2.92
C LEU A 354 47.28 -7.38 1.86
N SER A 355 47.31 -7.87 0.60
CA SER A 355 46.40 -7.41 -0.44
C SER A 355 44.95 -7.80 -0.11
N TYR A 356 44.69 -9.05 0.28
CA TYR A 356 43.34 -9.48 0.68
C TYR A 356 42.81 -8.69 1.89
N THR A 357 43.66 -8.43 2.89
CA THR A 357 43.24 -7.65 4.05
C THR A 357 42.89 -6.21 3.68
N ASN A 358 43.67 -5.57 2.80
CA ASN A 358 43.44 -4.18 2.40
C ASN A 358 42.26 -4.04 1.41
N GLU A 359 42.10 -4.99 0.48
CA GLU A 359 41.07 -4.94 -0.56
C GLU A 359 39.71 -5.44 -0.07
N THR A 360 39.67 -6.40 0.85
CA THR A 360 38.40 -7.04 1.25
C THR A 360 38.07 -6.85 2.73
N LEU A 361 38.97 -7.18 3.65
CA LEU A 361 38.67 -7.15 5.08
C LEU A 361 38.55 -5.73 5.63
N VAL A 362 39.42 -4.80 5.20
CA VAL A 362 39.37 -3.40 5.66
C VAL A 362 38.07 -2.71 5.19
N PRO A 363 37.67 -2.76 3.90
CA PRO A 363 36.39 -2.21 3.46
C PRO A 363 35.19 -2.89 4.12
N LEU A 364 35.21 -4.21 4.31
CA LEU A 364 34.14 -4.94 5.02
C LEU A 364 34.05 -4.51 6.49
N SER A 365 35.19 -4.34 7.17
CA SER A 365 35.19 -3.85 8.54
C SER A 365 34.65 -2.41 8.65
N LYS A 366 34.95 -1.56 7.65
CA LYS A 366 34.40 -0.19 7.55
C LYS A 366 32.91 -0.21 7.30
N SER A 367 32.41 -1.07 6.40
CA SER A 367 30.97 -1.20 6.13
C SER A 367 30.21 -1.78 7.32
N GLN A 368 30.79 -2.77 8.02
CA GLN A 368 30.21 -3.30 9.26
C GLN A 368 30.14 -2.24 10.35
N LYS A 369 31.18 -1.41 10.52
CA LYS A 369 31.16 -0.27 11.45
C LYS A 369 30.11 0.76 11.07
N ALA A 370 30.00 1.11 9.78
CA ALA A 370 28.99 2.03 9.29
C ALA A 370 27.56 1.50 9.53
N LEU A 371 27.31 0.22 9.24
CA LEU A 371 26.02 -0.44 9.50
C LEU A 371 25.71 -0.51 11.00
N ALA A 372 26.71 -0.79 11.85
CA ALA A 372 26.53 -0.79 13.29
C ALA A 372 26.17 0.62 13.82
N LEU A 373 26.83 1.66 13.30
CA LEU A 373 26.50 3.06 13.62
C LEU A 373 25.08 3.41 13.17
N GLN A 374 24.70 3.08 11.92
CA GLN A 374 23.35 3.28 11.41
C GLN A 374 22.31 2.55 12.26
N LYS A 375 22.56 1.29 12.62
CA LYS A 375 21.68 0.52 13.51
C LYS A 375 21.53 1.20 14.86
N SER A 376 22.61 1.68 15.46
CA SER A 376 22.57 2.38 16.75
C SER A 376 21.81 3.71 16.66
N TYR A 377 21.99 4.45 15.56
CA TYR A 377 21.28 5.69 15.29
C TYR A 377 19.77 5.46 15.12
N LEU A 378 19.38 4.49 14.29
CA LEU A 378 17.98 4.13 14.08
C LEU A 378 17.34 3.59 15.35
N ALA A 379 18.04 2.74 16.12
CA ALA A 379 17.55 2.26 17.40
C ALA A 379 17.35 3.41 18.39
N GLY A 380 18.27 4.38 18.42
CA GLY A 380 18.14 5.61 19.22
C GLY A 380 16.97 6.49 18.79
N LEU A 381 16.76 6.67 17.48
CA LEU A 381 15.63 7.42 16.94
C LEU A 381 14.30 6.73 17.27
N LEU A 382 14.20 5.42 17.07
CA LEU A 382 13.01 4.63 17.41
C LEU A 382 12.72 4.67 18.92
N ALA A 383 13.75 4.62 19.77
CA ALA A 383 13.57 4.75 21.22
C ALA A 383 13.06 6.15 21.61
N LYS A 384 13.58 7.22 20.97
CA LYS A 384 13.09 8.59 21.16
C LYS A 384 11.63 8.70 20.73
N GLU A 385 11.28 8.25 19.53
CA GLU A 385 9.91 8.26 19.00
C GLU A 385 8.95 7.43 19.87
N LYS A 386 9.39 6.25 20.35
CA LYS A 386 8.60 5.47 21.30
C LYS A 386 8.38 6.23 22.61
N SER A 387 9.39 6.92 23.14
CA SER A 387 9.25 7.69 24.38
C SER A 387 8.36 8.94 24.22
N THR A 388 8.42 9.61 23.06
CA THR A 388 7.58 10.79 22.76
C THR A 388 6.13 10.38 22.56
N THR A 389 5.88 9.31 21.82
CA THR A 389 4.53 8.75 21.64
C THR A 389 3.94 8.26 22.95
N LEU A 390 4.71 7.53 23.78
CA LEU A 390 4.25 7.14 25.11
C LEU A 390 3.90 8.35 25.98
N ARG A 391 4.74 9.38 26.01
CA ARG A 391 4.45 10.62 26.76
C ARG A 391 3.17 11.30 26.28
N ALA A 392 2.97 11.38 24.96
CA ALA A 392 1.77 11.96 24.39
C ALA A 392 0.52 11.13 24.74
N LEU A 393 0.60 9.81 24.64
CA LEU A 393 -0.51 8.92 24.98
C LEU A 393 -0.83 8.94 26.49
N HIS A 394 0.18 9.04 27.36
CA HIS A 394 -0.05 9.22 28.80
C HIS A 394 -0.74 10.54 29.10
N ARG A 395 -0.29 11.65 28.49
CA ARG A 395 -0.97 12.94 28.63
C ARG A 395 -2.41 12.87 28.15
N LEU A 396 -2.66 12.28 26.98
CA LEU A 396 -4.02 12.06 26.49
C LEU A 396 -4.82 11.17 27.45
N SER A 397 -4.20 10.16 28.07
CA SER A 397 -4.87 9.30 29.04
C SER A 397 -5.28 10.07 30.31
N ASP A 398 -4.44 10.99 30.79
CA ASP A 398 -4.72 11.83 31.95
C ASP A 398 -5.81 12.87 31.64
N GLU A 399 -5.86 13.38 30.40
CA GLU A 399 -6.90 14.29 29.92
C GLU A 399 -8.22 13.56 29.60
N SER A 400 -8.20 12.23 29.49
CA SER A 400 -9.38 11.45 29.09
C SER A 400 -10.27 11.05 30.25
N HIS A 401 -11.57 11.26 30.08
CA HIS A 401 -12.59 10.76 31.01
C HIS A 401 -13.09 9.36 30.62
N LEU A 402 -12.79 8.92 29.39
CA LEU A 402 -13.27 7.64 28.86
C LEU A 402 -12.56 6.43 29.48
N LEU A 403 -11.25 6.50 29.73
CA LEU A 403 -10.49 5.37 30.28
C LEU A 403 -10.88 5.02 31.73
N PRO A 404 -11.11 6.00 32.64
CA PRO A 404 -11.62 5.71 33.97
C PRO A 404 -13.06 5.15 33.97
N GLU A 405 -13.90 5.61 33.04
CA GLU A 405 -15.30 5.15 32.92
C GLU A 405 -15.39 3.72 32.36
N TYR A 406 -14.52 3.36 31.40
CA TYR A 406 -14.50 2.06 30.75
C TYR A 406 -13.15 1.34 30.89
N PRO A 407 -12.76 0.91 32.10
CA PRO A 407 -11.47 0.26 32.32
C PRO A 407 -11.48 -1.19 31.81
N ILE A 408 -10.38 -1.62 31.17
CA ILE A 408 -10.16 -3.04 30.88
C ILE A 408 -9.92 -3.78 32.21
N LEU A 409 -10.95 -4.48 32.70
CA LEU A 409 -10.90 -5.23 33.96
C LEU A 409 -9.78 -6.27 33.98
N ALA A 410 -9.45 -6.88 32.85
CA ALA A 410 -8.36 -7.86 32.73
C ALA A 410 -6.96 -7.28 33.05
N ARG A 411 -6.80 -5.95 33.04
CA ARG A 411 -5.51 -5.27 33.27
C ARG A 411 -5.39 -4.64 34.65
N GLN A 412 -6.47 -4.57 35.42
CA GLN A 412 -6.42 -4.07 36.78
C GLN A 412 -5.58 -5.01 37.66
N PRO A 413 -4.69 -4.47 38.53
CA PRO A 413 -3.77 -5.28 39.34
C PRO A 413 -4.51 -6.30 40.22
N ARG A 414 -5.75 -5.99 40.64
CA ARG A 414 -6.60 -6.89 41.44
C ARG A 414 -7.13 -8.10 40.66
N PHE A 415 -7.28 -7.98 39.34
CA PHE A 415 -7.82 -9.03 38.47
C PHE A 415 -6.74 -9.77 37.67
N LYS A 416 -5.50 -9.27 37.62
CA LYS A 416 -4.35 -9.98 37.02
C LYS A 416 -4.18 -11.39 37.59
N HIS A 417 -4.38 -11.55 38.91
CA HIS A 417 -4.28 -12.84 39.58
C HIS A 417 -5.45 -13.79 39.25
N ALA A 418 -6.66 -13.28 39.07
CA ALA A 418 -7.84 -14.07 38.71
C ALA A 418 -7.79 -14.52 37.23
N VAL A 419 -7.37 -13.63 36.33
CA VAL A 419 -7.23 -13.93 34.90
C VAL A 419 -6.05 -14.88 34.64
N ALA A 420 -4.93 -14.74 35.35
CA ALA A 420 -3.82 -15.70 35.29
C ALA A 420 -4.23 -17.09 35.79
N ALA A 421 -5.05 -17.18 36.84
CA ALA A 421 -5.57 -18.45 37.35
C ALA A 421 -6.50 -19.14 36.34
N LEU A 422 -7.37 -18.38 35.65
CA LEU A 422 -8.29 -18.91 34.64
C LEU A 422 -7.56 -19.32 33.34
N ASN A 423 -6.56 -18.55 32.91
CA ASN A 423 -5.78 -18.83 31.70
C ASN A 423 -4.76 -19.97 31.88
N SER A 424 -4.41 -20.32 33.13
CA SER A 424 -3.50 -21.45 33.43
C SER A 424 -4.05 -22.81 33.00
N ARG A 425 -5.37 -22.93 32.79
CA ARG A 425 -6.02 -24.21 32.51
C ARG A 425 -6.12 -24.56 31.02
N ASN A 426 -6.01 -23.56 30.12
CA ASN A 426 -6.27 -23.74 28.68
C ASN A 426 -5.18 -23.18 27.74
N SER A 427 -4.03 -22.70 28.24
CA SER A 427 -2.92 -22.26 27.40
C SER A 427 -1.71 -23.19 27.53
N PRO A 428 -1.06 -23.64 26.44
CA PRO A 428 0.26 -24.25 26.54
C PRO A 428 1.25 -23.26 27.18
N PRO A 429 2.33 -23.75 27.83
CA PRO A 429 3.27 -22.90 28.55
C PRO A 429 3.86 -21.85 27.61
N ALA A 430 3.63 -20.58 27.92
CA ALA A 430 4.16 -19.45 27.19
C ALA A 430 5.69 -19.39 27.36
N LEU A 431 6.40 -20.13 26.52
CA LEU A 431 7.76 -19.77 26.14
C LEU A 431 7.63 -18.56 25.20
N ASP A 432 8.21 -17.43 25.60
CA ASP A 432 8.57 -16.31 24.72
C ASP A 432 7.45 -15.48 24.07
N ARG A 433 6.42 -15.06 24.83
CA ARG A 433 5.71 -13.82 24.48
C ARG A 433 6.45 -12.67 25.16
N SER A 434 7.29 -11.96 24.39
CA SER A 434 7.81 -10.65 24.80
C SER A 434 6.66 -9.79 25.32
N PRO A 435 6.83 -9.02 26.40
CA PRO A 435 5.76 -8.15 26.89
C PRO A 435 5.25 -7.30 25.72
N PRO A 436 3.91 -7.22 25.51
CA PRO A 436 3.37 -6.41 24.43
C PRO A 436 3.90 -4.99 24.60
N ASP A 437 4.24 -4.36 23.48
CA ASP A 437 4.76 -3.00 23.49
C ASP A 437 3.79 -2.09 24.26
N GLU A 438 4.32 -1.25 25.14
CA GLU A 438 3.53 -0.43 26.07
C GLU A 438 2.58 0.49 25.29
N VAL A 439 3.02 1.00 24.14
CA VAL A 439 2.22 1.80 23.20
C VAL A 439 0.99 1.02 22.72
N VAL A 440 1.20 -0.23 22.29
CA VAL A 440 0.13 -1.10 21.81
C VAL A 440 -0.84 -1.40 22.93
N SER A 441 -0.33 -1.63 24.13
CA SER A 441 -1.17 -1.84 25.30
C SER A 441 -2.07 -0.63 25.58
N LEU A 442 -1.53 0.59 25.54
CA LEU A 442 -2.31 1.80 25.82
C LEU A 442 -3.33 2.06 24.70
N ALA A 443 -2.96 1.83 23.44
CA ALA A 443 -3.88 1.93 22.30
C ALA A 443 -5.04 0.93 22.38
N GLU A 444 -4.78 -0.32 22.79
CA GLU A 444 -5.83 -1.32 23.01
C GLU A 444 -6.80 -0.92 24.13
N ALA A 445 -6.31 -0.23 25.18
CA ALA A 445 -7.16 0.30 26.24
C ALA A 445 -8.12 1.37 25.72
N TRP A 446 -7.63 2.26 24.87
CA TRP A 446 -8.43 3.28 24.21
C TRP A 446 -9.46 2.71 23.25
N ALA A 447 -9.07 1.75 22.42
CA ALA A 447 -9.99 1.08 21.50
C ALA A 447 -11.13 0.38 22.25
N PHE A 448 -10.80 -0.33 23.33
CA PHE A 448 -11.82 -0.95 24.17
C PHE A 448 -12.75 0.08 24.83
N ALA A 449 -12.18 1.16 25.40
CA ALA A 449 -12.98 2.20 26.04
C ALA A 449 -13.89 2.92 25.04
N SER A 450 -13.42 3.20 23.83
CA SER A 450 -14.25 3.81 22.78
C SER A 450 -15.37 2.90 22.32
N ASP A 451 -15.09 1.60 22.16
CA ASP A 451 -16.11 0.62 21.76
C ASP A 451 -17.17 0.45 22.85
N ALA A 452 -16.75 0.38 24.12
CA ALA A 452 -17.64 0.29 25.26
C ALA A 452 -18.50 1.55 25.44
N ALA A 453 -17.90 2.74 25.30
CA ALA A 453 -18.62 4.01 25.32
C ALA A 453 -19.67 4.05 24.19
N ALA A 454 -19.26 3.72 22.96
CA ALA A 454 -20.17 3.71 21.82
C ALA A 454 -21.30 2.67 21.97
N ALA A 455 -21.06 1.52 22.61
CA ALA A 455 -22.12 0.57 22.95
C ALA A 455 -23.09 1.15 24.00
N SER A 456 -22.56 1.74 25.06
CA SER A 456 -23.37 2.35 26.14
C SER A 456 -24.25 3.50 25.64
N GLU A 457 -23.71 4.35 24.75
CA GLU A 457 -24.46 5.45 24.16
C GLU A 457 -25.57 4.93 23.23
N ARG A 458 -25.29 3.89 22.45
CA ARG A 458 -26.32 3.23 21.63
C ARG A 458 -27.44 2.67 22.49
N ASP A 459 -27.10 1.98 23.58
CA ASP A 459 -28.09 1.43 24.51
C ASP A 459 -28.91 2.54 25.17
N TYR A 460 -28.26 3.64 25.58
CA TYR A 460 -28.93 4.80 26.16
C TYR A 460 -29.89 5.46 25.17
N VAL A 461 -29.45 5.70 23.93
CA VAL A 461 -30.29 6.25 22.87
C VAL A 461 -31.46 5.32 22.58
N GLN A 462 -31.21 4.00 22.49
CA GLN A 462 -32.27 3.02 22.28
C GLN A 462 -33.30 3.05 23.41
N GLN A 463 -32.87 3.11 24.67
CA GLN A 463 -33.79 3.25 25.81
C GLN A 463 -34.60 4.54 25.74
N LYS A 464 -33.99 5.67 25.38
CA LYS A 464 -34.71 6.95 25.23
C LYS A 464 -35.68 6.95 24.06
N VAL A 465 -35.34 6.30 22.96
CA VAL A 465 -36.24 6.11 21.83
C VAL A 465 -37.42 5.24 22.24
N MET A 466 -37.20 4.13 22.93
CA MET A 466 -38.27 3.27 23.44
C MET A 466 -39.22 4.05 24.35
N LEU A 467 -38.69 4.77 25.35
CA LEU A 467 -39.50 5.63 26.22
C LEU A 467 -40.27 6.70 25.42
N GLY A 468 -39.62 7.34 24.44
CA GLY A 468 -40.27 8.31 23.56
C GLY A 468 -41.42 7.69 22.75
N THR A 469 -41.24 6.47 22.25
CA THR A 469 -42.30 5.76 21.51
C THR A 469 -43.45 5.33 22.41
N GLU A 470 -43.18 4.90 23.65
CA GLU A 470 -44.21 4.58 24.64
C GLU A 470 -45.04 5.82 24.99
N VAL A 471 -44.38 6.94 25.30
CA VAL A 471 -45.05 8.22 25.59
C VAL A 471 -45.86 8.70 24.39
N ALA A 472 -45.32 8.59 23.17
CA ALA A 472 -46.04 8.97 21.95
C ALA A 472 -47.27 8.08 21.68
N GLN A 473 -47.16 6.77 21.96
CA GLN A 473 -48.30 5.85 21.86
C GLN A 473 -49.37 6.16 22.91
N ASP A 474 -48.98 6.47 24.14
CA ASP A 474 -49.91 6.82 25.21
C ASP A 474 -50.60 8.16 24.92
N ALA A 475 -49.87 9.15 24.43
CA ALA A 475 -50.45 10.41 23.95
C ALA A 475 -51.45 10.17 22.79
N ARG A 476 -51.12 9.28 21.84
CA ARG A 476 -52.04 8.90 20.76
C ARG A 476 -53.30 8.22 21.27
N LYS A 477 -53.20 7.34 22.26
CA LYS A 477 -54.36 6.70 22.91
C LYS A 477 -55.24 7.74 23.60
N LEU A 478 -54.65 8.62 24.41
CA LEU A 478 -55.38 9.70 25.10
C LEU A 478 -56.07 10.64 24.12
N LEU A 479 -55.41 11.03 23.02
CA LEU A 479 -56.05 11.79 21.95
C LEU A 479 -57.20 10.99 21.32
N GLY A 480 -57.02 9.69 21.07
CA GLY A 480 -58.09 8.81 20.59
C GLY A 480 -59.31 8.83 21.50
N ASP A 481 -59.11 8.75 22.81
CA ASP A 481 -60.17 8.81 23.81
C ASP A 481 -60.89 10.16 23.79
N VAL A 482 -60.13 11.27 23.77
CA VAL A 482 -60.69 12.63 23.69
C VAL A 482 -61.50 12.82 22.41
N TYR A 483 -60.96 12.46 21.24
CA TYR A 483 -61.66 12.54 19.97
C TYR A 483 -62.90 11.64 19.94
N GLY A 484 -62.84 10.46 20.58
CA GLY A 484 -63.97 9.58 20.81
C GLY A 484 -65.08 10.21 21.66
N THR A 485 -64.73 10.98 22.70
CA THR A 485 -65.73 11.77 23.45
C THR A 485 -66.32 12.91 22.62
N LEU A 486 -65.58 13.47 21.66
CA LEU A 486 -66.03 14.54 20.78
C LEU A 486 -66.79 14.05 19.53
N ASN A 487 -67.01 12.73 19.40
CA ASN A 487 -67.58 12.08 18.22
C ASN A 487 -66.81 12.42 16.92
N GLN A 488 -65.49 12.57 16.97
CA GLN A 488 -64.61 12.83 15.82
C GLN A 488 -63.65 11.64 15.60
N ASP A 489 -63.36 11.30 14.35
CA ASP A 489 -62.44 10.20 14.03
C ASP A 489 -60.99 10.71 13.91
N LEU A 490 -60.14 10.41 14.89
CA LEU A 490 -58.72 10.81 14.92
C LEU A 490 -57.95 10.39 13.64
N GLU A 491 -58.19 9.17 13.14
CA GLU A 491 -57.52 8.64 11.93
C GLU A 491 -57.92 9.39 10.64
N LYS A 492 -59.09 10.04 10.60
CA LYS A 492 -59.49 10.86 9.45
C LYS A 492 -58.80 12.22 9.49
N VAL A 493 -58.67 12.82 10.67
CA VAL A 493 -57.96 14.11 10.84
C VAL A 493 -56.48 13.96 10.50
N LEU A 494 -55.82 12.91 11.01
CA LEU A 494 -54.40 12.65 10.69
C LEU A 494 -54.16 12.35 9.20
N ARG A 495 -55.10 11.71 8.51
CA ARG A 495 -55.03 11.48 7.05
C ARG A 495 -55.33 12.72 6.23
N ASP A 496 -56.31 13.52 6.64
CA ASP A 496 -56.68 14.76 5.95
C ASP A 496 -55.55 15.81 6.07
N ASP A 497 -54.84 15.86 7.20
CA ASP A 497 -53.66 16.72 7.38
C ASP A 497 -52.46 16.26 6.51
N ALA A 498 -52.19 14.95 6.45
CA ALA A 498 -51.14 14.40 5.59
C ALA A 498 -51.45 14.56 4.08
N ALA A 499 -52.72 14.53 3.69
CA ALA A 499 -53.16 14.75 2.30
C ALA A 499 -53.20 16.24 1.92
N ARG A 500 -53.43 17.14 2.88
CA ARG A 500 -53.45 18.59 2.64
C ARG A 500 -52.06 19.21 2.51
N ASN A 501 -51.04 18.67 3.17
CA ASN A 501 -49.67 19.20 3.13
C ASN A 501 -48.62 18.06 3.13
N PRO A 502 -48.27 17.48 1.97
CA PRO A 502 -47.22 16.48 1.87
C PRO A 502 -45.83 17.03 2.22
N ASP A 503 -45.63 18.35 2.13
CA ASP A 503 -44.36 19.03 2.41
C ASP A 503 -44.18 19.47 3.89
N ALA A 504 -45.17 19.22 4.75
CA ALA A 504 -45.15 19.66 6.16
C ALA A 504 -44.63 18.60 7.14
N SER A 505 -44.03 17.50 6.67
CA SER A 505 -43.48 16.45 7.55
C SER A 505 -42.26 16.90 8.35
N ASP A 506 -41.75 18.11 8.11
CA ASP A 506 -40.57 18.66 8.75
C ASP A 506 -40.90 19.91 9.59
N ILE A 507 -41.81 19.72 10.56
CA ILE A 507 -42.28 20.77 11.48
C ILE A 507 -41.09 21.39 12.25
N TRP A 508 -40.04 20.62 12.55
CA TRP A 508 -38.86 21.07 13.28
C TRP A 508 -37.95 22.03 12.49
N ALA A 509 -38.09 22.14 11.16
CA ALA A 509 -37.35 23.10 10.35
C ALA A 509 -38.08 24.45 10.18
N SER A 510 -39.35 24.55 10.60
CA SER A 510 -40.25 25.65 10.20
C SER A 510 -40.52 26.70 11.29
N GLU A 511 -39.97 26.56 12.50
CA GLU A 511 -40.28 27.42 13.66
C GLU A 511 -39.73 28.86 13.57
N ALA A 512 -39.23 29.31 12.40
CA ALA A 512 -38.78 30.68 12.22
C ALA A 512 -39.78 31.62 11.54
N ARG A 513 -40.92 31.15 11.02
CA ARG A 513 -41.87 32.07 10.34
C ARG A 513 -43.34 31.74 10.55
N SER A 514 -44.03 32.78 11.03
CA SER A 514 -45.43 33.12 10.71
C SER A 514 -46.50 32.65 11.70
N THR A 515 -46.63 33.41 12.77
CA THR A 515 -47.94 33.75 13.31
C THR A 515 -48.72 34.58 12.28
N ARG A 516 -49.78 34.03 11.68
CA ARG A 516 -51.04 34.71 11.28
C ARG A 516 -51.79 33.88 10.25
N GLY A 517 -53.08 33.62 10.52
CA GLY A 517 -54.05 33.28 9.49
C GLY A 517 -55.06 32.22 9.87
N LEU A 518 -55.98 32.54 10.79
CA LEU A 518 -57.31 31.90 10.79
C LEU A 518 -58.09 32.47 9.58
N ALA A 519 -58.53 31.62 8.66
CA ALA A 519 -59.88 31.69 8.08
C ALA A 519 -60.15 30.57 7.06
N SER A 520 -61.33 29.97 7.22
CA SER A 520 -62.20 29.41 6.18
C SER A 520 -61.88 28.01 5.61
N ALA A 521 -62.79 27.06 5.84
CA ALA A 521 -63.71 26.59 4.79
C ALA A 521 -64.70 25.57 5.37
N GLY A 522 -66.00 25.88 5.25
CA GLY A 522 -67.09 24.95 5.52
C GLY A 522 -67.14 23.83 4.47
N GLY A 523 -67.28 22.60 4.94
CA GLY A 523 -67.48 21.40 4.13
C GLY A 523 -68.66 20.59 4.67
N SER A 524 -69.59 20.27 3.79
CA SER A 524 -70.84 19.54 4.02
C SER A 524 -70.68 18.26 4.84
N ARG A 525 -71.39 18.18 5.98
CA ARG A 525 -71.56 16.95 6.77
C ARG A 525 -72.56 16.02 6.08
N LEU A 526 -72.06 15.00 5.39
CA LEU A 526 -72.76 13.73 5.28
C LEU A 526 -72.82 13.11 6.67
N GLU A 527 -74.03 12.90 7.19
CA GLU A 527 -74.32 12.35 8.51
C GLU A 527 -73.66 10.96 8.68
N LYS A 528 -72.51 10.93 9.36
CA LYS A 528 -71.96 9.71 9.92
C LYS A 528 -72.61 9.49 11.29
N ARG A 529 -73.06 8.25 11.52
CA ARG A 529 -73.71 7.81 12.76
C ARG A 529 -72.92 8.33 13.97
N PRO A 530 -73.54 9.11 14.88
CA PRO A 530 -72.83 9.68 16.01
C PRO A 530 -72.29 8.53 16.88
N ARG A 531 -70.97 8.52 17.11
CA ARG A 531 -70.28 7.51 17.92
C ARG A 531 -69.71 8.19 19.15
N GLY A 532 -70.18 7.80 20.34
CA GLY A 532 -69.68 8.27 21.62
C GLY A 532 -70.79 8.40 22.67
N PRO A 533 -70.46 8.65 23.94
CA PRO A 533 -71.43 8.73 25.04
C PRO A 533 -72.46 9.87 24.87
N TRP A 534 -72.16 10.86 24.03
CA TRP A 534 -73.05 11.98 23.71
C TRP A 534 -73.94 11.75 22.48
N SER A 535 -73.84 10.59 21.82
CA SER A 535 -74.62 10.26 20.62
C SER A 535 -76.14 10.17 20.84
N GLY A 536 -76.59 10.02 22.08
CA GLY A 536 -78.00 10.06 22.48
C GLY A 536 -78.55 11.46 22.74
N LEU A 537 -77.70 12.49 22.80
CA LEU A 537 -78.10 13.88 23.07
C LEU A 537 -78.44 14.63 21.76
N ASN A 538 -79.14 13.99 20.84
CA ASN A 538 -79.75 14.70 19.72
C ASN A 538 -81.04 15.32 20.26
N GLY A 539 -81.07 16.64 20.42
CA GLY A 539 -82.08 17.44 21.13
C GLY A 539 -83.54 17.36 20.64
N ARG A 540 -84.09 16.17 20.38
CA ARG A 540 -85.52 15.92 20.39
C ARG A 540 -85.97 15.59 21.80
N VAL A 541 -85.98 16.59 22.67
CA VAL A 541 -86.86 16.57 23.84
C VAL A 541 -88.28 16.64 23.28
N GLY A 542 -89.08 15.61 23.56
CA GLY A 542 -90.47 15.54 23.12
C GLY A 542 -91.25 16.77 23.56
N VAL A 543 -91.93 17.39 22.60
CA VAL A 543 -93.09 18.24 22.87
C VAL A 543 -94.28 17.31 22.66
N GLU A 544 -94.92 16.90 23.75
CA GLU A 544 -96.34 16.51 23.76
C GLU A 544 -97.20 17.77 23.67
#